data_AF-V6MGR3-F1
#
_entry.id   AF-V6MGR3-F1
#
_cell.length_a   1.000
_cell.length_b   1.000
_cell.length_c   1.000
_cell.angle_alpha   90.00
_cell.angle_beta   90.00
_cell.angle_gamma   90.00
#
_symmetry.space_group_name_H-M   'P 1'
#
loop_
_entity.id
_entity.type
_entity.pdbx_description
1 polymer ?
#
loop_
_entity_poly.entity_id
_entity_poly.type
_entity_poly.pdbx_seq_one_letter_code
_entity_poly.pdbx_strand_id
1 'polypeptide(L)'
;MPHFLHAPSRIEQWAMQHFIEQGHWYRHIRSLRNTYRKKHQHILSLLNNTFGNRVEINGHRADLHLQITVKTRQPAHVLVQRAAENGVRV
;
A
#
# COMPACT_ATOMS: atom_id res chain seq x y z
N MET A 1 5.52 -0.88 -26.25
CA MET A 1 5.66 -2.34 -26.12
C MET A 1 4.30 -2.91 -25.77
N PRO A 2 3.66 -3.73 -26.62
CA PRO A 2 2.41 -4.38 -26.25
C PRO A 2 2.70 -5.36 -25.11
N HIS A 3 1.96 -5.23 -24.01
CA HIS A 3 2.04 -6.16 -22.89
C HIS A 3 1.23 -7.40 -23.29
N PHE A 4 1.89 -8.45 -23.78
CA PHE A 4 1.23 -9.73 -24.00
C PHE A 4 0.92 -10.33 -22.62
N LEU A 5 -0.36 -10.42 -22.28
CA LEU A 5 -0.82 -11.18 -21.13
C LEU A 5 -0.65 -12.66 -21.46
N HIS A 6 0.51 -13.22 -21.12
CA HIS A 6 0.73 -14.65 -21.15
C HIS A 6 -0.08 -15.30 -20.03
N ALA A 7 -0.77 -16.39 -20.36
CA ALA A 7 -1.43 -17.20 -19.34
C ALA A 7 -0.39 -17.77 -18.37
N PRO A 8 -0.71 -17.89 -17.07
CA PRO A 8 0.18 -18.54 -16.11
C PRO A 8 0.40 -20.00 -16.49
N SER A 9 1.52 -20.56 -16.07
CA SER A 9 1.84 -21.98 -16.32
C SER A 9 0.81 -22.90 -15.67
N ARG A 10 0.65 -24.12 -16.20
CA ARG A 10 -0.25 -25.13 -15.61
C ARG A 10 0.12 -25.46 -14.16
N ILE A 11 1.41 -25.44 -13.84
CA ILE A 11 1.91 -25.71 -12.49
C ILE A 11 1.42 -24.63 -11.51
N GLU A 12 1.51 -23.34 -11.88
CA GLU A 12 1.01 -22.24 -11.04
C GLU A 12 -0.51 -22.32 -10.85
N GLN A 13 -1.24 -22.68 -11.91
CA GLN A 13 -2.70 -22.86 -11.84
C GLN A 13 -3.08 -23.99 -10.87
N TRP A 14 -2.42 -25.15 -10.96
CA TRP A 14 -2.66 -26.27 -10.03
C TRP A 14 -2.27 -25.94 -8.59
N ALA A 15 -1.14 -25.26 -8.40
CA ALA A 15 -0.72 -24.81 -7.08
C ALA A 15 -1.78 -23.87 -6.46
N MET A 16 -2.27 -22.90 -7.23
CA MET A 16 -3.33 -21.99 -6.78
C MET A 16 -4.64 -22.72 -6.50
N GLN A 17 -5.03 -23.67 -7.36
CA GLN A 17 -6.21 -24.50 -7.16
C GLN A 17 -6.15 -25.23 -5.80
N HIS A 18 -5.07 -25.97 -5.54
CA HIS A 18 -4.90 -26.67 -4.26
C HIS A 18 -4.85 -25.70 -3.07
N PHE A 19 -4.18 -24.55 -3.23
CA PHE A 19 -4.12 -23.52 -2.19
C PHE A 19 -5.50 -22.95 -1.81
N ILE A 20 -6.40 -22.85 -2.79
CA ILE A 20 -7.79 -22.41 -2.58
C ILE A 20 -8.63 -23.55 -1.99
N GLU A 21 -8.60 -24.74 -2.58
CA GLU A 21 -9.41 -25.91 -2.17
C GLU A 21 -9.14 -26.30 -0.72
N GLN A 22 -7.88 -26.24 -0.29
CA GLN A 22 -7.47 -26.54 1.09
C GLN A 22 -7.76 -25.39 2.07
N GLY A 23 -8.33 -24.28 1.61
CA GLY A 23 -8.69 -23.12 2.43
C GLY A 23 -7.51 -22.24 2.87
N HIS A 24 -6.30 -22.52 2.39
CA HIS A 24 -5.09 -21.75 2.75
C HIS A 24 -5.15 -20.31 2.24
N TRP A 25 -5.70 -20.10 1.04
CA TRP A 25 -5.93 -18.75 0.48
C TRP A 25 -6.72 -17.86 1.43
N TYR A 26 -7.86 -18.33 1.93
CA TYR A 26 -8.72 -17.55 2.84
C TYR A 26 -8.02 -17.22 4.16
N ARG A 27 -7.29 -18.19 4.74
CA ARG A 27 -6.50 -17.96 5.96
C ARG A 27 -5.39 -16.94 5.73
N HIS A 28 -4.70 -17.03 4.60
CA HIS A 28 -3.66 -16.10 4.21
C HIS A 28 -4.20 -14.68 4.04
N ILE A 29 -5.27 -14.48 3.27
CA ILE A 29 -5.91 -13.18 3.08
C ILE A 29 -6.39 -12.58 4.41
N ARG A 30 -6.96 -13.38 5.31
CA ARG A 30 -7.37 -12.90 6.64
C ARG A 30 -6.18 -12.41 7.46
N SER A 31 -5.07 -13.14 7.43
CA SER A 31 -3.82 -12.74 8.10
C SER A 31 -3.24 -11.45 7.51
N LEU A 32 -3.19 -11.35 6.18
CA LEU A 32 -2.74 -10.16 5.48
C LEU A 32 -3.59 -8.93 5.83
N ARG A 33 -4.92 -9.03 5.78
CA ARG A 33 -5.82 -7.92 6.16
C ARG A 33 -5.55 -7.41 7.57
N ASN A 34 -5.36 -8.30 8.53
CA ASN A 34 -5.01 -7.90 9.89
C ASN A 34 -3.66 -7.18 9.97
N THR A 35 -2.66 -7.67 9.24
CA THR A 35 -1.32 -7.08 9.19
C THR A 35 -1.34 -5.69 8.56
N TYR A 36 -1.98 -5.55 7.39
CA TYR A 36 -2.10 -4.26 6.71
C TYR A 36 -2.94 -3.27 7.49
N ARG A 37 -4.02 -3.70 8.15
CA ARG A 37 -4.81 -2.84 9.04
C ARG A 37 -3.96 -2.27 10.18
N LYS A 38 -3.14 -3.08 10.84
CA LYS A 38 -2.23 -2.63 11.91
C LYS A 38 -1.19 -1.64 11.37
N LYS A 39 -0.57 -1.93 10.22
CA LYS A 39 0.39 -1.03 9.57
C LYS A 39 -0.27 0.31 9.20
N HIS A 40 -1.45 0.27 8.60
CA HIS A 40 -2.22 1.45 8.22
C HIS A 40 -2.54 2.33 9.43
N GLN A 41 -3.08 1.75 10.51
CA GLN A 41 -3.35 2.48 11.75
C GLN A 41 -2.09 3.11 12.36
N HIS A 42 -0.96 2.39 12.32
CA HIS A 42 0.30 2.90 12.83
C HIS A 42 0.81 4.09 12.01
N ILE A 43 0.78 4.01 10.68
CA ILE A 43 1.17 5.10 9.78
C ILE A 43 0.26 6.32 9.99
N LEU A 44 -1.05 6.14 10.10
CA LEU A 44 -1.98 7.23 10.41
C LEU A 44 -1.62 7.94 11.71
N SER A 45 -1.34 7.17 12.77
CA SER A 45 -0.91 7.74 14.05
C SER A 45 0.39 8.53 13.91
N LEU A 46 1.39 8.00 13.18
CA LEU A 46 2.66 8.69 12.97
C LEU A 46 2.49 9.98 12.17
N LEU A 47 1.64 9.97 11.14
CA LEU A 47 1.37 11.15 10.34
C LEU A 47 0.67 12.24 11.16
N ASN A 48 -0.34 11.88 11.94
CA ASN A 48 -1.04 12.81 12.82
C ASN A 48 -0.10 13.37 13.90
N ASN A 49 0.72 12.53 14.54
CA ASN A 49 1.62 12.97 15.61
C ASN A 49 2.79 13.83 15.08
N THR A 50 3.33 13.50 13.91
CA THR A 50 4.52 14.17 13.35
C THR A 50 4.15 15.45 12.59
N PHE A 51 3.11 15.39 11.74
CA PHE A 51 2.75 16.50 10.87
C PHE A 51 1.59 17.33 11.40
N GLY A 52 0.72 16.75 12.22
CA GLY A 52 -0.47 17.42 12.76
C GLY A 52 -1.28 18.06 11.64
N ASN A 53 -1.65 19.32 11.82
CA ASN A 53 -2.49 20.07 10.88
C ASN A 53 -1.81 20.39 9.53
N ARG A 54 -0.51 20.06 9.36
CA ARG A 54 0.24 20.29 8.11
C ARG A 54 -0.06 19.28 7.02
N VAL A 55 -0.71 18.16 7.36
CA VAL A 55 -1.11 17.13 6.41
C VAL A 55 -2.59 16.84 6.57
N GLU A 56 -3.27 16.62 5.45
CA GLU A 56 -4.64 16.11 5.40
C GLU A 56 -4.60 14.70 4.81
N ILE A 57 -5.34 13.77 5.42
CA ILE A 57 -5.35 12.37 5.03
C ILE A 57 -6.58 12.11 4.17
N ASN A 58 -6.35 11.78 2.90
CA ASN A 58 -7.40 11.54 1.92
C ASN A 58 -7.63 10.03 1.76
N GLY A 59 -8.89 9.60 1.89
CA GLY A 59 -9.27 8.20 1.76
C GLY A 59 -9.20 7.43 3.08
N HIS A 60 -10.35 6.97 3.55
CA HIS A 60 -10.48 6.19 4.79
C HIS A 60 -10.49 4.67 4.54
N ARG A 61 -10.32 4.22 3.28
CA ARG A 61 -10.64 2.83 2.86
C ARG A 61 -9.70 2.27 1.77
N ALA A 62 -8.42 2.62 1.80
CA ALA A 62 -7.42 1.97 0.95
C ALA A 62 -6.52 1.06 1.81
N ASP A 63 -6.54 -0.25 1.55
CA ASP A 63 -5.84 -1.22 2.40
C ASP A 63 -4.31 -1.20 2.22
N LEU A 64 -3.83 -0.81 1.04
CA LEU A 64 -2.41 -0.95 0.66
C LEU A 64 -1.70 0.37 0.34
N HIS A 65 -2.42 1.48 0.27
CA HIS A 65 -1.84 2.80 0.03
C HIS A 65 -2.56 3.85 0.88
N LEU A 66 -1.89 4.96 1.15
CA LEU A 66 -2.45 6.13 1.80
C LEU A 66 -2.24 7.34 0.91
N GLN A 67 -3.28 8.13 0.70
CA GLN A 67 -3.16 9.41 0.01
C GLN A 67 -3.16 10.52 1.05
N ILE A 68 -2.22 11.45 0.92
CA ILE A 68 -2.12 12.62 1.79
C ILE A 68 -1.99 13.90 0.97
N THR A 69 -2.52 14.99 1.49
CA THR A 69 -2.25 16.35 0.99
C THR A 69 -1.36 17.06 1.99
N VAL A 70 -0.19 17.51 1.56
CA VAL A 70 0.66 18.38 2.38
C VAL A 70 0.20 19.83 2.20
N LYS A 71 -0.17 20.49 3.29
CA LYS A 71 -0.61 21.90 3.28
C LYS A 71 0.61 22.80 3.19
N THR A 72 1.01 23.11 1.96
CA THR A 72 2.17 23.96 1.66
C THR A 72 1.95 24.72 0.35
N ARG A 73 2.71 25.80 0.16
CA ARG A 73 2.76 26.55 -1.10
C ARG A 73 3.74 25.94 -2.10
N GLN A 74 4.54 24.97 -1.65
CA GLN A 74 5.51 24.29 -2.51
C GLN A 74 4.82 23.29 -3.44
N PRO A 75 5.25 23.17 -4.69
CA PRO A 75 4.71 22.19 -5.62
C PRO A 75 5.14 20.77 -5.21
N ALA A 76 4.32 19.77 -5.55
CA ALA A 76 4.51 18.38 -5.14
C ALA A 76 5.89 17.80 -5.54
N HIS A 77 6.40 18.15 -6.72
CA HIS A 77 7.69 17.64 -7.20
C HIS A 77 8.88 18.05 -6.30
N VAL A 78 8.83 19.25 -5.69
CA VAL A 78 9.85 19.71 -4.74
C VAL A 78 9.80 18.86 -3.47
N LEU A 79 8.61 18.49 -3.00
CA LEU A 79 8.46 17.63 -1.84
C LEU A 79 8.99 16.22 -2.10
N VAL A 80 8.70 15.66 -3.28
CA VAL A 80 9.22 14.35 -3.72
C VAL A 80 10.74 14.37 -3.79
N GLN A 81 11.33 15.42 -4.36
CA GLN A 81 12.78 15.58 -4.42
C GLN A 81 13.41 15.64 -3.01
N ARG A 82 12.86 16.48 -2.12
CA ARG A 82 13.35 16.59 -0.73
C ARG A 82 13.24 15.28 0.03
N ALA A 83 12.16 14.51 -0.19
CA ALA A 83 12.02 13.19 0.40
C ALA A 83 13.13 12.26 -0.10
N ALA A 84 13.41 12.25 -1.40
CA ALA A 84 14.46 11.43 -2.01
C ALA A 84 15.87 11.80 -1.50
N GLU A 85 16.15 13.10 -1.33
CA GLU A 85 17.41 13.60 -0.72
C GLU A 85 17.61 13.10 0.72
N ASN A 86 16.52 12.75 1.41
CA ASN A 86 16.53 12.15 2.75
C ASN A 86 16.36 10.62 2.73
N GLY A 87 16.51 9.98 1.57
CA GLY A 87 16.42 8.52 1.42
C GLY A 87 14.99 7.96 1.47
N VAL A 88 13.97 8.80 1.31
CA VAL A 88 12.56 8.40 1.33
C VAL A 88 11.98 8.44 -0.08
N ARG A 89 11.46 7.30 -0.55
CA ARG A 89 10.73 7.20 -1.82
C ARG A 89 9.23 7.31 -1.57
N VAL A 90 8.57 8.25 -2.23
CA VAL A 90 7.13 8.51 -2.19
C VAL A 90 6.56 8.73 -3.58
#